data_AF-A0A357KMN5-F1
#
_entry.id   AF-A0A357KMN5-F1
#
_cell.length_a   1.000
_cell.length_b   1.000
_cell.length_c   1.000
_cell.angle_alpha   90.00
_cell.angle_beta   90.00
_cell.angle_gamma   90.00
#
_symmetry.space_group_name_H-M   'P 1'
#
loop_
_entity.id
_entity.type
_entity.pdbx_description
1 polymer ?
#
loop_
_entity_poly.entity_id
_entity_poly.type
_entity_poly.pdbx_seq_one_letter_code
_entity_poly.pdbx_strand_id
1 'polypeptide(L)'
;MFGLSSNKPAPDQATEDIYRTNDGRAFFRFRFIPEAGGVWRADIQEQPSYGSRASDLHSSHRLSSGTAGTGYKICYASSPKSLRDAQKFAETWAEATWVWIKDGRRVKGF
;
A
#
# COMPACT_ATOMS: atom_id res chain seq x y z
N MET A 1 -25.95 22.47 -10.84
CA MET A 1 -25.42 22.42 -9.47
C MET A 1 -25.29 20.94 -9.11
N PHE A 2 -24.13 20.32 -9.39
CA PHE A 2 -23.94 18.89 -9.14
C PHE A 2 -23.19 18.72 -7.82
N GLY A 3 -23.90 18.26 -6.78
CA GLY A 3 -23.33 17.90 -5.50
C GLY A 3 -22.53 16.61 -5.64
N LEU A 4 -21.25 16.64 -5.23
CA LEU A 4 -20.42 15.46 -5.09
C LEU A 4 -20.96 14.63 -3.91
N SER A 5 -21.65 13.55 -4.23
CA SER A 5 -22.05 12.54 -3.24
C SER A 5 -20.78 11.93 -2.63
N SER A 6 -20.56 12.22 -1.35
CA SER A 6 -19.49 11.63 -0.56
C SER A 6 -19.88 10.19 -0.22
N ASN A 7 -19.65 9.28 -1.16
CA ASN A 7 -19.96 7.87 -0.97
C ASN A 7 -18.86 7.27 -0.07
N LYS A 8 -19.10 7.26 1.25
CA LYS A 8 -18.25 6.54 2.19
C LYS A 8 -18.44 5.03 1.90
N PRO A 9 -17.40 4.29 1.48
CA PRO A 9 -17.54 2.88 1.16
C PRO A 9 -18.02 2.12 2.40
N ALA A 10 -18.94 1.17 2.19
CA ALA A 10 -19.41 0.28 3.22
C ALA A 10 -18.23 -0.57 3.77
N PRO A 11 -18.25 -0.99 5.05
CA PRO A 11 -17.13 -1.66 5.71
C PRO A 11 -16.73 -3.02 5.11
N ASP A 12 -17.53 -3.55 4.18
CA ASP A 12 -17.33 -4.78 3.44
C ASP A 12 -16.85 -4.56 1.99
N GLN A 13 -16.66 -3.31 1.56
CA GLN A 13 -16.22 -2.98 0.21
C GLN A 13 -14.74 -2.66 0.13
N ALA A 14 -14.09 -3.19 -0.91
CA ALA A 14 -12.74 -2.80 -1.24
C ALA A 14 -12.68 -1.30 -1.57
N THR A 15 -11.65 -0.63 -1.08
CA THR A 15 -11.43 0.81 -1.26
C THR A 15 -10.10 1.04 -1.95
N GLU A 16 -10.04 1.99 -2.88
CA GLU A 16 -8.78 2.42 -3.48
C GLU A 16 -8.34 3.75 -2.89
N ASP A 17 -7.04 3.92 -2.73
CA ASP A 17 -6.45 5.18 -2.28
C ASP A 17 -5.14 5.47 -3.01
N ILE A 18 -4.83 6.75 -3.15
CA ILE A 18 -3.58 7.24 -3.72
C ILE A 18 -2.81 7.97 -2.64
N TYR A 19 -1.69 7.41 -2.24
CA TYR A 19 -0.75 8.09 -1.35
C TYR A 19 0.28 8.85 -2.17
N ARG A 20 0.45 10.14 -1.87
CA ARG A 20 1.56 10.94 -2.39
C ARG A 20 2.61 11.08 -1.31
N THR A 21 3.85 10.77 -1.66
CA THR A 21 4.98 10.84 -0.73
C THR A 21 5.15 12.23 -0.14
N ASN A 22 5.72 12.32 1.06
CA ASN A 22 5.85 13.58 1.80
C ASN A 22 6.65 14.66 1.05
N ASP A 23 7.62 14.25 0.23
CA ASP A 23 8.38 15.17 -0.63
C ASP A 23 7.66 15.53 -1.95
N GLY A 24 6.49 14.93 -2.20
CA GLY A 24 5.62 15.18 -3.33
C GLY A 24 6.08 14.55 -4.66
N ARG A 25 7.22 13.85 -4.66
CA ARG A 25 7.92 13.42 -5.90
C ARG A 25 7.45 12.09 -6.46
N ALA A 26 6.79 11.28 -5.64
CA ALA A 26 6.24 10.00 -6.04
C ALA A 26 4.82 9.80 -5.49
N PHE A 27 4.06 8.93 -6.15
CA PHE A 27 2.78 8.45 -5.65
C PHE A 27 2.70 6.92 -5.73
N PHE A 28 1.81 6.35 -4.94
CA PHE A 28 1.52 4.92 -4.87
C PHE A 28 -0.01 4.75 -4.89
N ARG A 29 -0.51 3.77 -5.64
CA ARG A 29 -1.94 3.40 -5.63
C ARG A 29 -2.11 2.07 -4.94
N PHE A 30 -3.01 2.05 -3.96
CA PHE A 30 -3.34 0.86 -3.19
C PHE A 30 -4.81 0.49 -3.35
N ARG A 31 -5.09 -0.80 -3.25
CA ARG A 31 -6.45 -1.32 -3.08
C ARG A 31 -6.52 -2.04 -1.74
N PHE A 32 -7.33 -1.51 -0.84
CA PHE A 32 -7.60 -2.07 0.48
C PHE A 32 -8.79 -3.01 0.40
N ILE A 33 -8.61 -4.24 0.86
CA ILE A 33 -9.61 -5.30 0.73
C ILE A 33 -9.88 -5.86 2.14
N PRO A 34 -11.14 -5.84 2.61
CA PRO A 34 -11.49 -6.54 3.84
C PRO A 34 -11.38 -8.05 3.61
N GLU A 35 -10.79 -8.76 4.56
CA GLU A 35 -10.65 -10.21 4.56
C GLU A 35 -11.44 -10.84 5.72
N ALA A 36 -11.60 -12.17 5.68
CA ALA A 36 -12.24 -12.92 6.75
C ALA A 36 -11.53 -12.68 8.09
N GLY A 37 -12.29 -12.61 9.18
CA GLY A 37 -11.75 -12.32 10.51
C GLY A 37 -11.60 -10.82 10.82
N GLY A 38 -12.16 -9.94 9.98
CA GLY A 38 -12.20 -8.49 10.24
C GLY A 38 -10.85 -7.80 10.08
N VAL A 39 -9.96 -8.39 9.28
CA VAL A 39 -8.66 -7.82 8.95
C VAL A 39 -8.67 -7.21 7.55
N TRP A 40 -7.68 -6.39 7.26
CA TRP A 40 -7.57 -5.68 6.00
C TRP A 40 -6.24 -5.98 5.31
N ARG A 41 -6.31 -6.20 4.00
CA ARG A 41 -5.16 -6.33 3.11
C ARG A 41 -4.98 -5.05 2.31
N ALA A 42 -3.74 -4.72 1.94
CA ALA A 42 -3.45 -3.68 0.95
C ALA A 42 -2.68 -4.28 -0.23
N ASP A 43 -3.33 -4.31 -1.39
CA ASP A 43 -2.72 -4.71 -2.65
C ASP A 43 -2.12 -3.48 -3.33
N ILE A 44 -0.90 -3.64 -3.86
CA ILE A 44 -0.18 -2.58 -4.56
C ILE A 44 -0.64 -2.58 -6.01
N GLN A 45 -1.40 -1.56 -6.41
CA GLN A 45 -1.86 -1.39 -7.79
C GLN A 45 -0.80 -0.68 -8.64
N GLU A 46 -0.18 0.34 -8.07
CA GLU A 46 0.81 1.16 -8.76
C GLU A 46 1.86 1.66 -7.77
N GLN A 47 3.11 1.66 -8.19
CA GLN A 47 4.23 2.16 -7.42
C GLN A 47 5.36 2.61 -8.36
N PRO A 48 6.29 3.46 -7.90
CA PRO A 48 7.47 3.79 -8.68
C PRO A 48 8.32 2.55 -8.97
N SER A 49 9.04 2.60 -10.09
CA SER A 49 10.03 1.57 -10.44
C SER A 49 11.18 1.58 -9.44
N TYR A 50 11.66 0.39 -9.06
CA TYR A 50 12.87 0.25 -8.27
C TYR A 50 14.15 0.55 -9.08
N GLY A 51 14.06 0.68 -10.41
CA GLY A 51 15.22 0.90 -11.27
C GLY A 51 16.23 -0.24 -11.13
N SER A 52 17.48 0.11 -10.80
CA SER A 52 18.56 -0.85 -10.55
C SER A 52 18.59 -1.42 -9.13
N ARG A 53 17.65 -1.01 -8.27
CA ARG A 53 17.60 -1.48 -6.87
C ARG A 53 16.92 -2.83 -6.76
N ALA A 54 17.31 -3.58 -5.73
CA ALA A 54 16.67 -4.85 -5.41
C ALA A 54 15.17 -4.64 -5.17
N SER A 55 14.38 -5.45 -5.87
CA SER A 55 12.91 -5.47 -5.83
C SER A 55 12.38 -6.81 -5.30
N ASP A 56 13.25 -7.62 -4.69
CA ASP A 56 12.85 -8.91 -4.14
C ASP A 56 11.85 -8.75 -2.98
N LEU A 57 11.00 -9.77 -2.81
CA LEU A 57 9.88 -9.77 -1.86
C LEU A 57 10.33 -9.47 -0.43
N HIS A 58 11.50 -9.98 -0.03
CA HIS A 58 12.02 -9.82 1.32
C HIS A 58 12.54 -8.41 1.55
N SER A 59 13.42 -7.90 0.67
CA SER A 59 13.98 -6.55 0.81
C SER A 59 12.95 -5.44 0.62
N SER A 60 11.86 -5.69 -0.11
CA SER A 60 10.80 -4.72 -0.37
C SER A 60 9.56 -4.88 0.53
N HIS A 61 9.56 -5.86 1.44
CA HIS A 61 8.40 -6.19 2.29
C HIS A 61 7.10 -6.36 1.49
N ARG A 62 7.21 -7.00 0.33
CA ARG A 62 6.07 -7.36 -0.53
C ARG A 62 5.83 -8.86 -0.44
N LEU A 63 4.58 -9.26 -0.59
CA LEU A 63 4.19 -10.65 -0.84
C LEU A 63 3.52 -10.71 -2.21
N SER A 64 3.58 -11.87 -2.88
CA SER A 64 2.74 -12.08 -4.06
C SER A 64 1.27 -11.90 -3.67
N SER A 65 0.54 -11.04 -4.39
CA SER A 65 -0.92 -11.02 -4.25
C SER A 65 -1.44 -12.15 -5.12
N GLY A 66 -1.98 -13.21 -4.52
CA GLY A 66 -2.64 -14.31 -5.24
C GLY A 66 -3.93 -13.88 -5.96
N THR A 67 -4.15 -12.58 -6.14
CA THR A 67 -5.33 -11.98 -6.77
C THR A 67 -4.99 -11.60 -8.20
N ALA A 68 -5.80 -12.09 -9.15
CA ALA A 68 -5.62 -11.80 -10.58
C ALA A 68 -5.62 -10.29 -10.84
N GLY A 69 -4.59 -9.80 -11.55
CA GLY A 69 -4.43 -8.37 -11.88
C GLY A 69 -3.58 -7.56 -10.89
N THR A 70 -3.21 -8.11 -9.75
CA THR A 70 -2.28 -7.49 -8.79
C THR A 70 -1.07 -8.38 -8.57
N GLY A 71 0.13 -7.89 -8.86
CA GLY A 71 1.35 -8.67 -8.67
C GLY A 71 1.74 -8.84 -7.20
N TYR A 72 1.47 -7.82 -6.37
CA TYR A 72 2.00 -7.76 -5.00
C TYR A 72 1.04 -7.14 -4.00
N LYS A 73 1.18 -7.55 -2.73
CA LYS A 73 0.54 -6.95 -1.55
C LYS A 73 1.59 -6.56 -0.51
N ILE A 74 1.26 -5.63 0.37
CA ILE A 74 2.13 -5.26 1.48
C ILE A 74 2.18 -6.42 2.48
N CYS A 75 3.40 -6.78 2.92
CA CYS A 75 3.59 -7.75 3.99
C CYS A 75 3.32 -7.08 5.34
N TYR A 76 2.51 -7.72 6.19
CA TYR A 76 2.22 -7.25 7.54
C TYR A 76 2.82 -8.19 8.57
N ALA A 77 3.56 -7.67 9.55
CA ALA A 77 3.94 -8.44 10.74
C ALA A 77 2.72 -8.76 11.62
N SER A 78 1.71 -7.89 11.60
CA SER A 78 0.41 -8.09 12.24
C SER A 78 -0.67 -7.50 11.35
N SER A 79 -1.67 -8.31 10.98
CA SER A 79 -2.71 -7.88 10.05
C SER A 79 -3.51 -6.69 10.59
N PRO A 80 -3.68 -5.61 9.81
CA PRO A 80 -4.46 -4.45 10.23
C PRO A 80 -5.92 -4.84 10.50
N LYS A 81 -6.47 -4.38 11.63
CA LYS A 81 -7.87 -4.68 12.04
C LYS A 81 -8.87 -3.61 11.60
N SER A 82 -8.41 -2.60 10.87
CA SER A 82 -9.24 -1.54 10.32
C SER A 82 -8.66 -1.01 9.01
N LEU A 83 -9.52 -0.44 8.15
CA LEU A 83 -9.12 0.24 6.93
C LEU A 83 -8.09 1.34 7.23
N ARG A 84 -8.32 2.13 8.28
CA ARG A 84 -7.43 3.23 8.67
C ARG A 84 -6.04 2.73 9.07
N ASP A 85 -5.96 1.61 9.77
CA ASP A 85 -4.67 1.03 10.13
C ASP A 85 -3.96 0.52 8.87
N ALA A 86 -4.68 -0.14 7.96
CA ALA A 86 -4.13 -0.60 6.69
C ALA A 86 -3.58 0.56 5.85
N GLN A 87 -4.32 1.68 5.77
CA GLN A 87 -3.89 2.91 5.09
C GLN A 87 -2.59 3.44 5.72
N LYS A 88 -2.54 3.61 7.04
CA LYS A 88 -1.32 4.08 7.73
C LYS A 88 -0.11 3.18 7.47
N PHE A 89 -0.31 1.86 7.48
CA PHE A 89 0.76 0.93 7.12
C PHE A 89 1.21 1.10 5.68
N ALA A 90 0.27 1.28 4.74
CA ALA A 90 0.59 1.51 3.34
C ALA A 90 1.34 2.83 3.09
N GLU A 91 0.94 3.91 3.76
CA GLU A 91 1.64 5.21 3.75
C GLU A 91 3.08 5.05 4.24
N THR A 92 3.24 4.39 5.39
CA THR A 92 4.55 4.23 6.03
C THR A 92 5.45 3.30 5.17
N TRP A 93 4.88 2.25 4.56
CA TRP A 93 5.59 1.39 3.60
C TRP A 93 5.98 2.16 2.32
N ALA A 94 5.10 3.03 1.82
CA ALA A 94 5.36 3.85 0.64
C ALA A 94 6.53 4.81 0.87
N GLU A 95 6.58 5.47 2.03
CA GLU A 95 7.68 6.34 2.42
C GLU A 95 9.01 5.57 2.53
N ALA A 96 9.00 4.41 3.18
CA ALA A 96 10.19 3.56 3.30
C ALA A 96 10.69 3.08 1.93
N THR A 97 9.76 2.60 1.09
CA THR A 97 10.03 2.20 -0.30
C THR A 97 10.60 3.36 -1.11
N TRP A 98 10.04 4.55 -0.96
CA TRP A 98 10.53 5.72 -1.67
C TRP A 98 11.94 6.14 -1.24
N VAL A 99 12.26 6.06 0.05
CA VAL A 99 13.62 6.26 0.56
C VAL A 99 14.59 5.23 -0.01
N TRP A 100 14.18 3.96 -0.10
CA TRP A 100 14.99 2.91 -0.72
C TRP A 100 15.23 3.18 -2.21
N ILE A 101 14.19 3.54 -2.95
CA ILE A 101 14.30 3.84 -4.39
C ILE A 101 15.23 5.03 -4.64
N LYS A 102 15.08 6.12 -3.87
CA LYS A 102 15.85 7.35 -4.10
C LYS A 102 17.31 7.25 -3.61
N ASP A 103 17.52 6.72 -2.40
CA ASP A 103 18.81 6.81 -1.71
C ASP A 103 19.50 5.44 -1.58
N GLY A 104 18.80 4.33 -1.82
CA GLY A 104 19.29 3.00 -1.47
C GLY A 104 19.44 2.78 0.04
N ARG A 105 18.73 3.57 0.87
CA ARG A 105 18.75 3.42 2.33
C ARG A 105 17.59 2.55 2.78
N ARG A 106 17.89 1.57 3.64
CA ARG A 106 16.85 0.76 4.31
C ARG A 106 16.33 1.50 5.54
N VAL A 107 15.03 1.69 5.61
CA VAL A 107 14.38 2.24 6.80
C VAL A 107 14.15 1.08 7.77
N LYS A 108 14.68 1.17 8.99
CA LYS A 108 14.45 0.18 10.04
C LYS A 108 13.02 0.31 10.56
N GLY A 109 12.39 -0.82 10.87
CA GLY A 109 11.02 -0.86 11.42
C GLY A 109 9.95 -1.25 10.42
N PHE A 110 10.36 -1.70 9.24
CA PHE A 110 9.55 -2.53 8.34
C PHE A 110 10.08 -3.94 8.33
#